data_AF-A0AAU5LCP5-F1
#
_entry.id   AF-A0AAU5LCP5-F1
#
_cell.length_a   1.000
_cell.length_b   1.000
_cell.length_c   1.000
_cell.angle_alpha   90.00
_cell.angle_beta   90.00
_cell.angle_gamma   90.00
#
_symmetry.space_group_name_H-M   'P 1'
#
loop_
_entity.id
_entity.type
_entity.pdbx_description
1 polymer ?
#
loop_
_entity_poly.entity_id
_entity_poly.type
_entity_poly.pdbx_seq_one_letter_code
_entity_poly.pdbx_strand_id
1 'polypeptide(L)'
;MGTPARRHRWLLGIREELQSGAALLDIEVEEEVRLWLETLSDGEFATALRFAELLAVQGRQLTEPYAKRLENGVLELRPGPYRITYWLPEDRSAAVLLTAFRKRRDNDRPAKERAYRARKACEAHHHAPGEHDVWSRNAKEGRP
;
A
#
# COMPACT_ATOMS: atom_id res chain seq x y z
N MET A 1 25.68 -29.82 -8.25
CA MET A 1 26.26 -28.58 -7.70
C MET A 1 25.49 -27.41 -8.29
N GLY A 2 24.60 -26.84 -7.50
CA GLY A 2 23.80 -25.67 -7.87
C GLY A 2 23.29 -25.08 -6.58
N THR A 3 23.99 -24.08 -6.06
CA THR A 3 23.66 -23.41 -4.80
C THR A 3 22.26 -22.81 -4.93
N PRO A 4 21.25 -23.24 -4.14
CA PRO A 4 19.99 -22.53 -4.14
C PRO A 4 20.25 -21.18 -3.47
N ALA A 5 20.11 -20.12 -4.27
CA ALA A 5 20.11 -18.75 -3.82
C ALA A 5 19.24 -18.63 -2.57
N ARG A 6 19.74 -17.93 -1.55
CA ARG A 6 19.05 -17.63 -0.29
C ARG A 6 17.73 -16.93 -0.61
N ARG A 7 16.69 -17.72 -0.89
CA ARG A 7 15.31 -17.28 -1.01
C ARG A 7 14.90 -16.84 0.39
N HIS A 8 14.90 -15.52 0.59
CA HIS A 8 14.72 -14.90 1.88
C HIS A 8 13.47 -15.46 2.58
N ARG A 9 13.76 -16.19 3.66
CA ARG A 9 12.92 -16.96 4.59
C ARG A 9 11.91 -16.12 5.38
N TRP A 10 11.47 -14.98 4.83
CA TRP A 10 10.64 -13.98 5.51
C TRP A 10 9.18 -13.98 5.02
N LEU A 11 8.89 -14.58 3.86
CA LEU A 11 7.53 -14.67 3.30
C LEU A 11 6.60 -15.65 4.04
N LEU A 12 7.15 -16.55 4.86
CA LEU A 12 6.35 -17.44 5.72
C LEU A 12 5.96 -16.75 7.04
N GLY A 13 6.78 -15.83 7.55
CA GLY A 13 6.54 -15.14 8.83
C GLY A 13 5.34 -14.19 8.80
N ILE A 14 5.11 -13.45 7.70
CA ILE A 14 3.93 -12.59 7.53
C ILE A 14 2.65 -13.44 7.56
N ARG A 15 2.67 -14.67 7.01
CA ARG A 15 1.55 -15.62 7.07
C ARG A 15 1.27 -16.13 8.49
N GLU A 16 2.30 -16.32 9.30
CA GLU A 16 2.16 -16.75 10.70
C GLU A 16 1.68 -15.61 11.60
N GLU A 17 2.14 -14.36 11.39
CA GLU A 17 1.65 -13.18 12.13
C GLU A 17 0.18 -12.84 11.81
N LEU A 18 -0.23 -13.01 10.54
CA LEU A 18 -1.63 -12.98 10.12
C LEU A 18 -2.49 -14.07 10.81
N GLN A 19 -1.87 -15.17 11.26
CA GLN A 19 -2.53 -16.28 11.96
C GLN A 19 -2.42 -16.19 13.49
N SER A 20 -1.56 -15.32 14.03
CA SER A 20 -1.24 -15.27 15.46
C SER A 20 -1.98 -14.20 16.26
N GLY A 21 -2.96 -13.51 15.67
CA GLY A 21 -3.81 -12.55 16.39
C GLY A 21 -3.18 -11.18 16.64
N ALA A 22 -2.15 -10.79 15.89
CA ALA A 22 -1.67 -9.40 15.88
C ALA A 22 -2.74 -8.49 15.24
N ALA A 23 -2.99 -7.32 15.82
CA ALA A 23 -3.90 -6.33 15.25
C ALA A 23 -3.27 -5.75 13.97
N LEU A 24 -3.78 -6.17 12.83
CA LEU A 24 -3.37 -5.67 11.52
C LEU A 24 -4.16 -4.42 11.18
N LEU A 25 -3.53 -3.49 10.47
CA LEU A 25 -4.29 -2.40 9.85
C LEU A 25 -5.08 -2.95 8.66
N ASP A 26 -6.33 -2.51 8.55
CA ASP A 26 -7.09 -2.66 7.32
C ASP A 26 -6.43 -1.85 6.20
N ILE A 27 -6.40 -2.39 4.97
CA ILE A 27 -5.90 -1.68 3.79
C ILE A 27 -7.07 -1.27 2.92
N GLU A 28 -7.37 0.02 2.95
CA GLU A 28 -8.40 0.66 2.13
C GLU A 28 -7.76 1.28 0.89
N VAL A 29 -8.50 1.34 -0.22
CA VAL A 29 -8.01 1.93 -1.46
C VAL A 29 -8.96 3.01 -1.99
N GLU A 30 -8.37 4.16 -2.34
CA GLU A 30 -9.02 5.16 -3.18
C GLU A 30 -9.18 4.65 -4.62
N GLU A 31 -10.13 5.23 -5.35
CA GLU A 31 -10.45 4.83 -6.72
C GLU A 31 -9.24 4.83 -7.65
N GLU A 32 -8.35 5.83 -7.55
CA GLU A 32 -7.13 5.91 -8.37
C GLU A 32 -6.25 4.65 -8.17
N VAL A 33 -6.08 4.20 -6.93
CA VAL A 33 -5.26 3.03 -6.61
C VAL A 33 -5.96 1.76 -7.07
N ARG A 34 -7.27 1.64 -6.87
CA ARG A 34 -8.07 0.50 -7.35
C ARG A 34 -7.93 0.32 -8.87
N LEU A 35 -8.19 1.38 -9.62
CA LEU A 35 -8.08 1.36 -11.09
C LEU A 35 -6.64 1.06 -11.54
N TRP A 36 -5.64 1.60 -10.85
CA TRP A 36 -4.24 1.30 -11.15
C TRP A 36 -3.89 -0.18 -10.97
N LEU A 37 -4.37 -0.83 -9.90
CA LEU A 37 -4.11 -2.24 -9.64
C LEU A 37 -4.59 -3.15 -10.79
N GLU A 38 -5.69 -2.79 -11.45
CA GLU A 38 -6.25 -3.52 -12.60
C GLU A 38 -5.34 -3.47 -13.84
N THR A 39 -4.47 -2.46 -13.93
CA THR A 39 -3.54 -2.27 -15.05
C THR A 39 -2.23 -3.04 -14.90
N LEU A 40 -1.95 -3.57 -13.70
CA LEU A 40 -0.67 -4.20 -13.39
C LEU A 40 -0.54 -5.60 -13.99
N SER A 41 0.68 -5.93 -14.44
CA SER A 41 1.06 -7.33 -14.64
C SER A 41 1.03 -8.10 -13.31
N ASP A 42 1.00 -9.43 -13.36
CA ASP A 42 0.88 -10.24 -12.14
C ASP A 42 2.09 -10.09 -11.21
N GLY A 43 3.29 -9.94 -11.77
CA GLY A 43 4.50 -9.70 -10.97
C GLY A 43 4.50 -8.33 -10.28
N GLU A 44 3.99 -7.30 -10.95
CA GLU A 44 3.85 -5.96 -10.36
C GLU A 44 2.77 -5.93 -9.29
N PHE A 45 1.62 -6.57 -9.55
CA PHE A 45 0.54 -6.72 -8.59
C PHE A 45 1.01 -7.48 -7.35
N ALA A 46 1.72 -8.61 -7.50
CA ALA A 46 2.28 -9.35 -6.38
C ALA A 46 3.28 -8.52 -5.56
N THR A 47 4.05 -7.65 -6.22
CA THR A 47 4.98 -6.74 -5.55
C THR A 47 4.23 -5.66 -4.76
N ALA A 48 3.20 -5.05 -5.35
CA ALA A 48 2.34 -4.10 -4.66
C ALA A 48 1.66 -4.76 -3.45
N LEU A 49 1.16 -6.00 -3.63
CA LEU A 49 0.50 -6.76 -2.59
C LEU A 49 1.39 -6.96 -1.38
N ARG A 50 2.62 -7.44 -1.61
CA ARG A 50 3.60 -7.64 -0.55
C ARG A 50 3.89 -6.37 0.26
N PHE A 51 3.91 -5.20 -0.39
CA PHE A 51 4.17 -3.93 0.30
C PHE A 51 2.97 -3.45 1.11
N ALA A 52 1.75 -3.69 0.64
CA ALA A 52 0.53 -3.40 1.39
C ALA A 52 0.38 -4.35 2.59
N GLU A 53 0.72 -5.63 2.46
CA GLU A 53 0.77 -6.56 3.60
C GLU A 53 1.80 -6.12 4.64
N LEU A 54 2.99 -5.69 4.19
CA LEU A 54 4.01 -5.15 5.10
C LEU A 54 3.52 -3.89 5.83
N LEU A 55 2.75 -3.03 5.15
CA LEU A 55 2.09 -1.87 5.77
C LEU A 55 1.03 -2.29 6.78
N ALA A 56 0.21 -3.29 6.48
CA ALA A 56 -0.81 -3.81 7.39
C ALA A 56 -0.20 -4.28 8.71
N VAL A 57 0.96 -4.95 8.63
CA VAL A 57 1.70 -5.46 9.80
C VAL A 57 2.40 -4.34 10.57
N GLN A 58 3.13 -3.45 9.89
CA GLN A 58 4.02 -2.50 10.57
C GLN A 58 3.39 -1.12 10.85
N GLY A 59 2.35 -0.75 10.11
CA GLY A 59 1.67 0.53 10.23
C GLY A 59 2.63 1.72 10.28
N ARG A 60 2.53 2.52 11.35
CA ARG A 60 3.35 3.73 11.56
C ARG A 60 4.86 3.46 11.70
N GLN A 61 5.24 2.22 12.04
CA GLN A 61 6.64 1.80 12.19
C GLN A 61 7.30 1.50 10.83
N LEU A 62 6.51 1.38 9.76
CA LEU A 62 7.07 1.18 8.43
C LEU A 62 7.80 2.44 7.96
N THR A 63 9.10 2.30 7.73
CA THR A 63 9.99 3.40 7.33
C THR A 63 10.91 2.96 6.18
N GLU A 64 12.01 3.70 5.95
CA GLU A 64 12.92 3.42 4.85
C GLU A 64 13.60 2.05 5.03
N PRO A 65 13.85 1.29 3.94
CA PRO A 65 13.69 1.67 2.52
C PRO A 65 12.28 1.47 1.96
N TYR A 66 11.35 0.90 2.71
CA TYR A 66 10.05 0.44 2.22
C TYR A 66 9.02 1.56 2.12
N ALA A 67 9.06 2.50 3.06
CA ALA A 67 8.22 3.67 3.09
C ALA A 67 9.02 4.94 3.35
N LYS A 68 8.48 6.08 2.94
CA LYS A 68 9.02 7.41 3.25
C LYS A 68 7.92 8.33 3.72
N ARG A 69 8.19 9.15 4.74
CA ARG A 69 7.29 10.24 5.14
C ARG A 69 7.41 11.42 4.17
N LEU A 70 6.27 11.90 3.70
CA LEU A 70 6.15 13.15 2.94
C LEU A 70 5.60 14.25 3.85
N GLU A 71 5.34 15.42 3.29
CA GLU A 71 4.70 16.51 4.00
C GLU A 71 3.19 16.25 4.12
N ASN A 72 2.49 17.11 4.87
CA ASN A 72 1.03 17.07 5.01
C ASN A 72 0.48 15.72 5.47
N GLY A 73 1.20 15.00 6.34
CA GLY A 73 0.74 13.73 6.91
C GLY A 73 0.65 12.57 5.90
N VAL A 74 1.17 12.75 4.68
CA VAL A 74 1.19 11.70 3.66
C VAL A 74 2.45 10.85 3.79
N LEU A 75 2.32 9.55 3.60
CA LEU A 75 3.41 8.61 3.51
C LEU A 75 3.47 7.97 2.11
N GLU A 76 4.60 7.39 1.74
CA GLU A 76 4.85 6.82 0.41
C GLU A 76 5.46 5.42 0.54
N LEU A 77 4.74 4.38 0.09
CA LEU A 77 5.28 3.03 -0.15
C LEU A 77 6.10 2.99 -1.44
N ARG A 78 7.11 2.11 -1.45
CA ARG A 78 8.13 2.04 -2.51
C ARG A 78 8.27 0.65 -3.16
N PRO A 79 7.21 0.06 -3.74
CA PRO A 79 7.30 -1.20 -4.45
C PRO A 79 8.01 -1.03 -5.80
N GLY A 80 9.32 -1.28 -5.82
CA GLY A 80 10.13 -1.23 -7.05
C GLY A 80 10.08 0.15 -7.74
N PRO A 81 9.64 0.23 -9.01
CA PRO A 81 9.57 1.49 -9.74
C PRO A 81 8.33 2.34 -9.38
N TYR A 82 7.39 1.79 -8.64
CA TYR A 82 6.13 2.45 -8.28
C TYR A 82 6.23 3.16 -6.93
N ARG A 83 5.39 4.17 -6.76
CA ARG A 83 5.15 4.87 -5.51
C ARG A 83 3.66 4.85 -5.27
N ILE A 84 3.27 4.39 -4.08
CA ILE A 84 1.89 4.39 -3.62
C ILE A 84 1.85 5.29 -2.40
N THR A 85 1.13 6.40 -2.49
CA THR A 85 0.96 7.28 -1.34
C THR A 85 -0.17 6.78 -0.47
N TYR A 86 -0.05 6.99 0.84
CA TYR A 86 -1.04 6.53 1.80
C TYR A 86 -1.12 7.46 2.99
N TRP A 87 -2.20 7.30 3.76
CA TRP A 87 -2.45 8.00 4.99
C TRP A 87 -2.85 7.00 6.09
N LEU A 88 -2.51 7.36 7.33
CA LEU A 88 -2.84 6.59 8.54
C LEU A 88 -3.70 7.50 9.43
N PRO A 89 -5.03 7.32 9.44
CA PRO A 89 -5.91 7.99 10.41
C PRO A 89 -5.46 7.68 11.84
N GLU A 90 -5.58 8.65 12.75
CA GLU A 90 -5.13 8.47 14.15
C GLU A 90 -6.15 7.70 15.00
N ASP A 91 -7.41 7.71 14.59
CA ASP A 91 -8.58 7.18 15.28
C ASP A 91 -9.04 5.81 14.75
N ARG A 92 -8.31 5.23 13.79
CA ARG A 92 -8.66 3.94 13.16
C ARG A 92 -7.46 3.02 12.99
N SER A 93 -7.73 1.72 13.02
CA SER A 93 -6.78 0.67 12.67
C SER A 93 -6.77 0.42 11.16
N ALA A 94 -6.55 1.46 10.36
CA ALA A 94 -6.56 1.37 8.90
C ALA A 94 -5.42 2.18 8.26
N ALA A 95 -5.05 1.81 7.05
CA ALA A 95 -4.23 2.58 6.15
C ALA A 95 -4.97 2.76 4.82
N VAL A 96 -5.08 4.01 4.37
CA VAL A 96 -5.77 4.35 3.12
C VAL A 96 -4.74 4.63 2.03
N LEU A 97 -4.72 3.82 0.98
CA LEU A 97 -3.89 4.03 -0.21
C LEU A 97 -4.55 5.08 -1.12
N LEU A 98 -3.88 6.21 -1.34
CA LEU A 98 -4.47 7.42 -1.92
C LEU A 98 -4.24 7.54 -3.43
N THR A 99 -2.99 7.44 -3.86
CA THR A 99 -2.60 7.61 -5.28
C THR A 99 -1.43 6.71 -5.61
N ALA A 100 -1.33 6.28 -6.87
CA ALA A 100 -0.26 5.41 -7.35
C ALA A 100 0.36 5.97 -8.64
N PHE A 101 1.68 5.90 -8.74
CA PHE A 101 2.39 6.34 -9.95
C PHE A 101 3.72 5.62 -10.12
N ARG A 102 4.17 5.50 -11.37
CA ARG A 102 5.53 5.09 -11.68
C ARG A 102 6.48 6.27 -11.52
N LYS A 103 7.54 6.10 -10.73
CA LYS A 103 8.57 7.13 -10.56
C LYS A 103 9.30 7.35 -11.89
N ARG A 104 9.19 8.57 -12.45
CA ARG A 104 9.86 8.97 -13.70
C ARG A 104 11.07 9.88 -13.50
N ARG A 105 11.11 10.62 -12.38
CA ARG A 105 12.17 11.56 -12.03
C ARG A 105 12.30 11.72 -10.52
N ASP A 106 13.35 12.39 -10.07
CA ASP A 106 13.46 12.81 -8.67
C ASP A 106 12.54 13.99 -8.36
N ASN A 107 12.01 13.99 -7.15
CA ASN A 107 11.11 15.01 -6.61
C ASN A 107 9.92 15.37 -7.54
N ASP A 108 9.07 14.40 -7.85
CA ASP A 108 7.90 14.63 -8.71
C ASP A 108 6.81 15.45 -8.00
N ARG A 109 6.99 16.77 -7.97
CA ARG A 109 6.10 17.72 -7.28
C ARG A 109 4.62 17.55 -7.66
N PRO A 110 4.24 17.43 -8.95
CA PRO A 110 2.84 17.18 -9.32
C PRO A 110 2.23 15.93 -8.68
N ALA A 111 3.01 14.85 -8.53
CA ALA A 111 2.53 13.62 -7.88
C ALA A 111 2.31 13.84 -6.39
N LYS A 112 3.22 14.55 -5.70
CA LYS A 112 3.06 14.91 -4.29
C LYS A 112 1.84 15.81 -4.06
N GLU A 113 1.68 16.86 -4.85
CA GLU A 113 0.51 17.76 -4.75
C GLU A 113 -0.81 17.03 -5.03
N ARG A 114 -0.82 16.04 -5.93
CA ARG A 114 -1.99 15.18 -6.14
C ARG A 114 -2.27 14.34 -4.89
N ALA A 115 -1.25 13.72 -4.31
CA ALA A 115 -1.41 12.93 -3.08
C ALA A 115 -1.88 13.78 -1.89
N TYR A 116 -1.39 15.01 -1.74
CA TYR A 116 -1.82 15.92 -0.68
C TYR A 116 -3.30 16.30 -0.83
N ARG A 117 -3.76 16.58 -2.06
CA ARG A 117 -5.17 16.83 -2.35
C ARG A 117 -6.04 15.60 -2.11
N ALA A 118 -5.58 14.41 -2.52
CA ALA A 118 -6.27 13.15 -2.28
C ALA A 118 -6.44 12.89 -0.78
N ARG A 119 -5.39 13.05 0.03
CA ARG A 119 -5.49 12.94 1.50
C ARG A 119 -6.56 13.88 2.05
N LYS A 120 -6.51 15.16 1.67
CA LYS A 120 -7.46 16.15 2.19
C LYS A 120 -8.91 15.82 1.80
N ALA A 121 -9.13 15.34 0.57
CA ALA A 121 -10.44 14.92 0.10
C ALA A 121 -10.93 13.67 0.84
N CYS A 122 -10.06 12.65 0.98
CA CYS A 122 -10.29 11.46 1.78
C CYS A 122 -10.68 11.86 3.21
N GLU A 123 -9.82 12.55 3.95
CA GLU A 123 -10.05 12.98 5.34
C GLU A 123 -11.38 13.73 5.55
N ALA A 124 -11.83 14.52 4.57
CA ALA A 124 -13.10 15.26 4.66
C ALA A 124 -14.34 14.38 4.50
N HIS A 125 -14.22 13.23 3.84
CA HIS A 125 -15.32 12.29 3.61
C HIS A 125 -15.16 11.00 4.43
N HIS A 126 -14.00 10.77 5.06
CA HIS A 126 -13.69 9.57 5.83
C HIS A 126 -14.38 9.62 7.20
N HIS A 127 -15.69 9.42 7.23
CA HIS A 127 -16.50 9.48 8.45
C HIS A 127 -17.04 8.10 8.89
N ALA A 128 -17.05 7.09 8.02
CA ALA A 128 -17.52 5.75 8.39
C ALA A 128 -16.63 4.61 7.82
N PRO A 129 -16.62 3.41 8.46
CA PRO A 129 -16.09 2.20 7.84
C PRO A 129 -16.92 1.81 6.61
N GLY A 130 -16.28 1.45 5.49
CA GLY A 130 -16.95 0.92 4.29
C GLY A 130 -17.25 1.94 3.19
N GLU A 131 -16.76 3.17 3.28
CA GLU A 131 -16.85 4.15 2.18
C GLU A 131 -15.83 3.87 1.07
N HIS A 132 -14.78 3.09 1.36
CA HIS A 132 -13.73 2.70 0.43
C HIS A 132 -13.76 1.19 0.17
N ASP A 133 -13.35 0.79 -1.03
CA ASP A 133 -13.18 -0.61 -1.36
C ASP A 133 -12.07 -1.23 -0.49
N VAL A 134 -12.38 -2.37 0.12
CA VAL A 134 -11.41 -3.17 0.87
C VAL A 134 -10.59 -3.97 -0.12
N TRP A 135 -9.27 -3.82 -0.07
CA TRP A 135 -8.40 -4.55 -0.96
C TRP A 135 -8.42 -6.05 -0.63
N SER A 136 -8.99 -6.85 -1.53
CA SER A 136 -9.09 -8.30 -1.42
C SER A 136 -8.12 -9.00 -2.38
N ARG A 137 -7.48 -10.08 -1.90
CA ARG A 137 -6.59 -10.96 -2.70
C ARG A 137 -7.25 -11.49 -3.98
N ASN A 138 -8.57 -11.55 -4.02
CA ASN A 138 -9.34 -12.13 -5.13
C ASN A 138 -9.69 -11.10 -6.23
N ALA A 139 -9.21 -9.85 -6.15
CA ALA A 139 -9.50 -8.82 -7.15
C ALA A 139 -9.09 -9.21 -8.59
N LYS A 140 -8.19 -10.19 -8.74
CA LYS A 140 -7.75 -10.74 -10.04
C LYS A 140 -8.47 -12.02 -10.47
N GLU A 141 -9.30 -12.61 -9.64
CA GLU A 141 -9.87 -13.96 -9.85
C GLU A 141 -11.11 -13.99 -10.76
N GLY A 142 -11.52 -12.83 -11.29
CA GLY A 142 -12.74 -12.67 -12.09
C GLY A 142 -12.55 -12.27 -13.55
N ARG A 143 -11.38 -12.51 -14.17
CA ARG A 143 -11.22 -12.28 -15.61
C ARG A 143 -11.57 -13.57 -16.39
N PRO A 144 -12.50 -13.54 -17.37
CA PRO A 144 -12.67 -14.64 -18.31
C PRO A 144 -11.45 -14.87 -19.20
#